data_AF-A0A368B1S2-F1
#
_entry.id   AF-A0A368B1S2-F1
#
_cell.length_a   1.000
_cell.length_b   1.000
_cell.length_c   1.000
_cell.angle_alpha   90.00
_cell.angle_beta   90.00
_cell.angle_gamma   90.00
#
_symmetry.space_group_name_H-M   'P 1'
#
loop_
_entity.id
_entity.type
_entity.pdbx_description
1 polymer ?
#
loop_
_entity_poly.entity_id
_entity_poly.type
_entity_poly.pdbx_seq_one_letter_code
_entity_poly.pdbx_strand_id
1 'polypeptide(L)'
;MNSSKDLRAEKKSISPLASLFWWSLIFSSLTALGILSWTSSIYIFSNPQEKISYKILTKLDRLPPIQKFSKSSPPQSKVGYRSPRELIDSEFSNLSGVHLIYQNDILLKNYIQNYKEENSIYYIKGDFIITKVRELDNSDTITNGLAIKANSKNFNKADVIILLPFENFNMKNELLGSEVSLKSNHFSSVLNVSVNKENKTTFTIIPIVYGKFEINDNLSLNLAPPKKLNIEGQWPIVFKN
;
A
#
# COMPACT_ATOMS: atom_id res chain seq x y z
N MET A 1 43.65 48.72 -57.21
CA MET A 1 42.40 49.33 -56.71
C MET A 1 41.67 48.28 -55.91
N ASN A 2 41.56 48.53 -54.60
CA ASN A 2 41.19 47.58 -53.57
C ASN A 2 39.86 48.03 -52.97
N SER A 3 39.08 47.07 -52.47
CA SER A 3 37.93 47.26 -51.57
C SER A 3 36.68 47.89 -52.22
N SER A 4 35.46 47.41 -52.03
CA SER A 4 34.91 46.62 -50.93
C SER A 4 33.71 45.83 -51.44
N LYS A 5 33.69 44.53 -51.14
CA LYS A 5 32.47 43.71 -51.21
C LYS A 5 31.48 44.28 -50.20
N ASP A 6 30.48 45.02 -50.66
CA ASP A 6 29.30 45.36 -49.86
C ASP A 6 28.43 44.11 -49.69
N LEU A 7 28.91 43.18 -48.86
CA LEU A 7 28.08 42.19 -48.18
C LEU A 7 27.41 42.91 -47.00
N ARG A 8 26.50 43.84 -47.30
CA ARG A 8 25.67 44.46 -46.28
C ARG A 8 24.56 43.46 -45.95
N ALA A 9 24.89 42.56 -45.02
CA ALA A 9 23.98 41.61 -44.44
C ALA A 9 22.67 42.31 -44.08
N GLU A 10 21.58 41.89 -44.73
CA GLU A 10 20.22 42.31 -44.46
C GLU A 10 19.89 41.87 -43.02
N LYS A 11 20.23 42.73 -42.05
CA LYS A 11 19.94 42.50 -40.64
C LYS A 11 18.44 42.68 -40.46
N LYS A 12 17.71 41.60 -40.74
CA LYS A 12 16.26 41.45 -40.54
C LYS A 12 15.95 41.93 -39.11
N SER A 13 15.46 43.16 -38.98
CA SER A 13 15.13 43.73 -37.67
C SER A 13 13.93 42.98 -37.15
N ILE A 14 14.16 42.13 -36.15
CA ILE A 14 13.09 41.45 -35.44
C ILE A 14 12.20 42.55 -34.88
N SER A 15 10.94 42.60 -35.30
CA SER A 15 10.02 43.63 -34.84
C SER A 15 9.93 43.58 -33.31
N PRO A 16 9.89 44.73 -32.61
CA PRO A 16 9.86 44.75 -31.14
C PRO A 16 8.68 43.94 -30.59
N LEU A 17 7.57 43.87 -31.34
CA LEU A 17 6.41 43.04 -31.05
C LEU A 17 6.72 41.53 -31.10
N ALA A 18 7.50 41.07 -32.08
CA ALA A 18 7.90 39.66 -32.16
C ALA A 18 8.84 39.28 -30.99
N SER A 19 9.74 40.19 -30.59
CA SER A 19 10.60 39.99 -29.42
C SER A 19 9.77 39.86 -28.13
N LEU A 20 8.82 40.77 -27.90
CA LEU A 20 7.93 40.73 -26.72
C LEU A 20 7.06 39.47 -26.67
N PHE A 21 6.59 38.98 -27.82
CA PHE A 21 5.85 37.72 -27.93
C PHE A 21 6.69 36.51 -27.50
N TRP A 22 7.93 36.40 -27.98
CA TRP A 22 8.81 35.29 -27.59
C TRP A 22 9.18 35.33 -26.11
N TRP A 23 9.43 36.53 -25.56
CA TRP A 23 9.69 36.67 -24.14
C TRP A 23 8.49 36.30 -23.27
N SER A 24 7.27 36.72 -23.63
CA SER A 24 6.05 36.34 -22.88
C SER A 24 5.79 34.84 -22.94
N LEU A 25 6.06 34.20 -24.10
CA LEU A 25 5.98 32.74 -24.24
C LEU A 25 6.97 32.02 -23.32
N ILE A 26 8.21 32.51 -23.22
CA ILE A 26 9.22 31.97 -22.32
C ILE A 26 8.77 32.09 -20.86
N PHE A 27 8.34 33.28 -20.42
CA PHE A 27 7.88 33.48 -19.04
C PHE A 27 6.66 32.64 -18.70
N SER A 28 5.70 32.52 -19.62
CA SER A 28 4.53 31.67 -19.46
C SER A 28 4.93 30.20 -19.31
N SER A 29 5.82 29.71 -20.17
CA SER A 29 6.34 28.34 -20.11
C SER A 29 7.09 28.06 -18.80
N LEU A 30 7.93 28.99 -18.36
CA LEU A 30 8.70 28.87 -17.11
C LEU A 30 7.77 28.84 -15.89
N THR A 31 6.73 29.68 -15.89
CA THR A 31 5.73 29.71 -14.82
C THR A 31 4.95 28.40 -14.77
N ALA A 32 4.51 27.89 -15.93
CA ALA A 32 3.83 26.61 -16.02
C ALA A 32 4.70 25.45 -15.53
N LEU A 33 5.99 25.41 -15.91
CA LEU A 33 6.94 24.42 -15.43
C LEU A 33 7.19 24.53 -13.91
N GLY A 34 7.27 25.74 -13.37
CA GLY A 34 7.40 25.97 -11.93
C GLY A 34 6.20 25.42 -11.16
N ILE A 35 4.98 25.72 -11.62
CA ILE A 35 3.75 25.21 -11.01
C ILE A 35 3.71 23.68 -11.13
N LEU A 36 4.00 23.11 -12.30
CA LEU A 36 4.02 21.65 -12.51
C LEU A 36 5.06 20.96 -11.62
N SER A 37 6.25 21.53 -11.48
CA SER A 37 7.30 20.98 -10.61
C SER A 37 6.86 21.02 -9.14
N TRP A 38 6.21 22.10 -8.71
CA TRP A 38 5.73 22.25 -7.35
C TRP A 38 4.59 21.28 -7.03
N THR A 39 3.58 21.20 -7.90
CA THR A 39 2.44 20.27 -7.72
C THR A 39 2.87 18.82 -7.80
N SER A 40 3.78 18.47 -8.72
CA SER A 40 4.33 17.12 -8.83
C SER A 40 5.11 16.72 -7.57
N SER A 41 5.89 17.65 -7.01
CA SER A 41 6.60 17.41 -5.75
C SER A 41 5.62 17.06 -4.63
N ILE A 42 4.61 17.92 -4.39
CA ILE A 42 3.58 17.66 -3.37
C ILE A 42 2.92 16.30 -3.61
N TYR A 43 2.50 16.02 -4.86
CA TYR A 43 1.81 14.79 -5.20
C TYR A 43 2.66 13.53 -4.88
N ILE A 44 3.96 13.55 -5.25
CA ILE A 44 4.88 12.43 -5.00
C ILE A 44 5.03 12.15 -3.51
N PHE A 45 5.20 13.20 -2.69
CA PHE A 45 5.38 13.02 -1.24
C PHE A 45 4.10 12.68 -0.50
N SER A 46 2.94 13.17 -0.98
CA SER A 46 1.64 12.92 -0.34
C SER A 46 1.08 11.52 -0.60
N ASN A 47 1.46 10.88 -1.72
CA ASN A 47 0.89 9.60 -2.15
C ASN A 47 1.95 8.49 -2.26
N PRO A 48 2.55 8.03 -1.14
CA PRO A 48 3.57 6.98 -1.18
C PRO A 48 3.03 5.62 -1.62
N GLN A 49 1.71 5.42 -1.65
CA GLN A 49 1.05 4.21 -2.14
C GLN A 49 1.08 4.07 -3.67
N GLU A 50 1.34 5.15 -4.40
CA GLU A 50 1.41 5.14 -5.86
C GLU A 50 2.75 4.59 -6.36
N LYS A 51 2.73 3.90 -7.50
CA LYS A 51 3.91 3.17 -8.01
C LYS A 51 5.11 4.07 -8.27
N ILE A 52 4.90 5.21 -8.94
CA ILE A 52 5.95 6.16 -9.30
C ILE A 52 6.48 6.83 -8.03
N SER A 53 5.58 7.30 -7.18
CA SER A 53 5.89 7.94 -5.92
C SER A 53 6.72 7.03 -5.01
N TYR A 54 6.29 5.78 -4.81
CA TYR A 54 7.02 4.81 -4.01
C TYR A 54 8.44 4.57 -4.53
N LYS A 55 8.62 4.38 -5.84
CA LYS A 55 9.94 4.18 -6.45
C LYS A 55 10.87 5.37 -6.22
N ILE A 56 10.35 6.59 -6.36
CA ILE A 56 11.11 7.82 -6.13
C ILE A 56 11.47 7.95 -4.65
N LEU A 57 10.49 7.80 -3.74
CA LEU A 57 10.69 7.95 -2.30
C LEU A 57 11.62 6.88 -1.72
N THR A 58 11.56 5.65 -2.26
CA THR A 58 12.48 4.56 -1.89
C THR A 58 13.92 4.88 -2.32
N LYS A 59 14.11 5.40 -3.53
CA LYS A 59 15.46 5.78 -4.02
C LYS A 59 16.06 6.96 -3.27
N LEU A 60 15.21 7.83 -2.73
CA LEU A 60 15.63 8.99 -1.94
C LEU A 60 15.79 8.67 -0.44
N ASP A 61 15.62 7.40 -0.02
CA ASP A 61 15.59 6.97 1.38
C ASP A 61 14.66 7.82 2.27
N ARG A 62 13.55 8.31 1.69
CA ARG A 62 12.56 9.16 2.38
C ARG A 62 11.39 8.37 2.97
N LEU A 63 11.26 7.09 2.63
CA LEU A 63 10.26 6.23 3.25
C LEU A 63 10.77 5.73 4.60
N PRO A 64 9.97 5.85 5.68
CA PRO A 64 10.35 5.25 6.95
C PRO A 64 10.39 3.72 6.77
N PRO A 65 11.39 3.02 7.33
CA PRO A 65 11.36 1.55 7.33
C PRO A 65 10.12 1.07 8.07
N ILE A 66 9.54 -0.06 7.65
CA ILE A 66 8.37 -0.63 8.32
C ILE A 66 8.75 -0.97 9.76
N GLN A 67 8.07 -0.33 10.70
CA GLN A 67 8.40 -0.40 12.12
C GLN A 67 7.81 -1.64 12.77
N LYS A 68 8.55 -2.19 13.73
CA LYS A 68 8.05 -3.19 14.64
C LYS A 68 7.42 -2.51 15.85
N PHE A 69 6.11 -2.68 16.00
CA PHE A 69 5.39 -2.14 17.15
C PHE A 69 5.53 -3.07 18.35
N SER A 70 5.69 -2.46 19.53
CA SER A 70 5.60 -3.18 20.80
C SER A 70 4.13 -3.43 21.17
N LYS A 71 3.86 -4.55 21.86
CA LYS A 71 2.54 -4.85 22.44
C LYS A 71 2.08 -3.79 23.44
N SER A 72 3.01 -3.09 24.08
CA SER A 72 2.73 -2.05 25.07
C SER A 72 2.29 -0.72 24.46
N SER A 73 2.59 -0.48 23.19
CA SER A 73 2.35 0.80 22.52
C SER A 73 1.97 0.59 21.04
N PRO A 74 0.87 -0.13 20.76
CA PRO A 74 0.37 -0.31 19.41
C PRO A 74 -0.27 0.99 18.87
N PRO A 75 -0.32 1.18 17.54
CA PRO A 75 -1.10 2.26 16.94
C PRO A 75 -2.58 2.20 17.37
N GLN A 76 -3.15 3.37 17.62
CA GLN A 76 -4.53 3.50 18.08
C GLN A 76 -5.52 3.16 16.97
N SER A 77 -6.39 2.19 17.24
CA SER A 77 -7.46 1.78 16.32
C SER A 77 -8.58 2.80 16.22
N LYS A 78 -9.12 2.98 15.01
CA LYS A 78 -10.28 3.84 14.76
C LYS A 78 -11.52 3.41 15.54
N VAL A 79 -11.79 2.11 15.54
CA VAL A 79 -13.05 1.53 16.05
C VAL A 79 -12.84 0.39 17.05
N GLY A 80 -11.61 0.20 17.53
CA GLY A 80 -11.25 -0.95 18.37
C GLY A 80 -10.98 -2.23 17.57
N TYR A 81 -11.01 -3.36 18.28
CA TYR A 81 -10.95 -4.69 17.68
C TYR A 81 -12.35 -5.16 17.31
N ARG A 82 -12.54 -5.48 16.03
CA ARG A 82 -13.85 -5.83 15.49
C ARG A 82 -13.82 -7.18 14.80
N SER A 83 -14.97 -7.86 14.82
CA SER A 83 -15.16 -9.03 13.97
C SER A 83 -15.29 -8.60 12.50
N PRO A 84 -15.00 -9.49 11.53
CA PRO A 84 -15.19 -9.17 10.11
C PRO A 84 -16.62 -8.70 9.80
N ARG A 85 -17.62 -9.29 10.47
CA ARG A 85 -19.03 -8.88 10.34
C ARG A 85 -19.25 -7.44 10.79
N GLU A 86 -18.78 -7.11 11.99
CA GLU A 86 -18.91 -5.74 12.53
C GLU A 86 -18.24 -4.71 11.61
N LEU A 87 -17.04 -4.99 11.10
CA LEU A 87 -16.35 -4.06 10.19
C LEU A 87 -17.11 -3.87 8.88
N ILE A 88 -17.65 -4.96 8.31
CA ILE A 88 -18.50 -4.85 7.12
C ILE A 88 -19.68 -3.96 7.43
N ASP A 89 -20.43 -4.25 8.49
CA ASP A 89 -21.66 -3.52 8.80
C ASP A 89 -21.38 -2.02 9.08
N SER A 90 -20.32 -1.70 9.83
CA SER A 90 -20.03 -0.33 10.26
C SER A 90 -19.28 0.54 9.25
N GLU A 91 -18.26 0.00 8.56
CA GLU A 91 -17.33 0.81 7.77
C GLU A 91 -17.32 0.44 6.28
N PHE A 92 -17.56 -0.83 5.93
CA PHE A 92 -17.37 -1.31 4.55
C PHE A 92 -18.66 -1.68 3.80
N SER A 93 -19.83 -1.58 4.42
CA SER A 93 -21.13 -1.99 3.86
C SER A 93 -21.53 -1.17 2.63
N ASN A 94 -21.19 0.12 2.63
CA ASN A 94 -21.54 1.06 1.57
C ASN A 94 -20.42 1.27 0.55
N LEU A 95 -19.26 0.62 0.73
CA LEU A 95 -18.09 0.82 -0.12
C LEU A 95 -18.10 -0.14 -1.30
N SER A 96 -18.26 0.40 -2.50
CA SER A 96 -18.16 -0.37 -3.75
C SER A 96 -17.42 0.40 -4.83
N GLY A 97 -16.82 -0.34 -5.78
CA GLY A 97 -16.11 0.22 -6.92
C GLY A 97 -15.01 1.20 -6.52
N VAL A 98 -15.11 2.44 -7.00
CA VAL A 98 -14.11 3.50 -6.80
C VAL A 98 -13.89 3.84 -5.32
N HIS A 99 -14.95 3.84 -4.50
CA HIS A 99 -14.83 4.17 -3.08
C HIS A 99 -14.02 3.12 -2.32
N LEU A 100 -14.17 1.85 -2.70
CA LEU A 100 -13.39 0.75 -2.10
C LEU A 100 -11.92 0.83 -2.50
N ILE A 101 -11.64 1.16 -3.76
CA ILE A 101 -10.27 1.38 -4.26
C ILE A 101 -9.61 2.50 -3.48
N TYR A 102 -10.27 3.66 -3.37
CA TYR A 102 -9.76 4.80 -2.62
C TYR A 102 -9.49 4.47 -1.14
N GLN A 103 -10.38 3.71 -0.50
CA GLN A 103 -10.16 3.28 0.89
C GLN A 103 -8.99 2.31 1.01
N ASN A 104 -8.81 1.39 0.06
CA ASN A 104 -7.64 0.52 0.02
C ASN A 104 -6.33 1.29 -0.14
N ASP A 105 -6.33 2.36 -0.94
CA ASP A 105 -5.16 3.23 -1.11
C ASP A 105 -4.80 3.94 0.20
N ILE A 106 -5.80 4.40 0.97
CA ILE A 106 -5.60 4.96 2.31
C ILE A 106 -5.03 3.91 3.27
N LEU A 107 -5.59 2.69 3.30
CA LEU A 107 -5.11 1.61 4.17
C LEU A 107 -3.64 1.27 3.88
N LEU A 108 -3.28 1.18 2.59
CA LEU A 108 -1.91 0.91 2.16
C LEU A 108 -0.97 2.07 2.50
N LYS A 109 -1.39 3.31 2.26
CA LYS A 109 -0.64 4.52 2.63
C LYS A 109 -0.34 4.52 4.13
N ASN A 110 -1.34 4.24 4.97
CA ASN A 110 -1.18 4.21 6.42
C ASN A 110 -0.17 3.15 6.86
N TYR A 111 -0.18 1.98 6.25
CA TYR A 111 0.83 0.95 6.52
C TYR A 111 2.24 1.39 6.12
N ILE A 112 2.43 1.94 4.91
CA ILE A 112 3.73 2.43 4.43
C ILE A 112 4.26 3.54 5.34
N GLN A 113 3.38 4.40 5.84
CA GLN A 113 3.74 5.50 6.73
C GLN A 113 3.84 5.08 8.20
N ASN A 114 3.71 3.79 8.54
CA ASN A 114 3.73 3.26 9.91
C ASN A 114 2.65 3.87 10.83
N TYR A 115 1.45 4.08 10.31
CA TYR A 115 0.28 4.54 11.08
C TYR A 115 0.55 5.84 11.85
N LYS A 116 1.28 6.78 11.23
CA LYS A 116 1.53 8.12 11.80
C LYS A 116 0.26 8.92 12.03
N GLU A 117 -0.75 8.70 11.19
CA GLU A 117 -2.08 9.31 11.35
C GLU A 117 -2.83 8.60 12.49
N GLU A 118 -3.41 9.36 13.40
CA GLU A 118 -4.23 8.81 14.49
C GLU A 118 -5.48 8.12 13.94
N ASN A 119 -5.94 7.04 14.60
CA ASN A 119 -7.17 6.34 14.24
C ASN A 119 -7.21 5.86 12.77
N SER A 120 -6.04 5.54 12.21
CA SER A 120 -5.86 5.16 10.80
C SER A 120 -5.89 3.65 10.54
N ILE A 121 -6.04 2.86 11.62
CA ILE A 121 -5.93 1.40 11.61
C ILE A 121 -7.23 0.72 12.04
N TYR A 122 -7.52 -0.40 11.39
CA TYR A 122 -8.62 -1.31 11.72
C TYR A 122 -8.03 -2.66 12.15
N TYR A 123 -8.40 -3.14 13.33
CA TYR A 123 -7.99 -4.46 13.80
C TYR A 123 -9.11 -5.49 13.66
N ILE A 124 -8.75 -6.66 13.14
CA ILE A 124 -9.65 -7.81 13.04
C ILE A 124 -9.35 -8.81 14.16
N LYS A 125 -10.43 -9.31 14.77
CA LYS A 125 -10.43 -10.46 15.69
C LYS A 125 -11.49 -11.48 15.29
N GLY A 126 -11.30 -12.74 15.67
CA GLY A 126 -12.27 -13.80 15.45
C GLY A 126 -11.62 -15.15 15.15
N ASP A 127 -12.46 -16.15 14.93
CA ASP A 127 -12.04 -17.52 14.66
C ASP A 127 -12.26 -17.87 13.19
N PHE A 128 -11.24 -18.45 12.58
CA PHE A 128 -11.20 -18.73 11.15
C PHE A 128 -10.70 -20.14 10.86
N ILE A 129 -11.21 -20.74 9.80
CA ILE A 129 -10.78 -22.05 9.33
C ILE A 129 -9.89 -21.87 8.11
N ILE A 130 -8.66 -22.38 8.15
CA ILE A 130 -7.69 -22.25 7.07
C ILE A 130 -8.15 -23.08 5.87
N THR A 131 -8.35 -22.39 4.75
CA THR A 131 -8.80 -23.01 3.49
C THR A 131 -7.68 -23.18 2.48
N LYS A 132 -6.74 -22.23 2.43
CA LYS A 132 -5.60 -22.26 1.52
C LYS A 132 -4.37 -21.63 2.15
N VAL A 133 -3.20 -22.10 1.74
CA VAL A 133 -1.91 -21.58 2.16
C VAL A 133 -1.02 -21.45 0.93
N ARG A 134 -0.32 -20.32 0.81
CA ARG A 134 0.60 -20.02 -0.29
C ARG A 134 1.82 -19.30 0.26
N GLU A 135 3.01 -19.69 -0.18
CA GLU A 135 4.21 -18.90 0.09
C GLU A 135 4.21 -17.64 -0.77
N LEU A 136 4.57 -16.51 -0.15
CA LEU A 136 4.68 -15.23 -0.84
C LEU A 136 5.91 -15.23 -1.75
N ASP A 137 5.77 -14.60 -2.91
CA ASP A 137 6.83 -14.51 -3.91
C ASP A 137 7.12 -13.06 -4.31
N ASN A 138 8.14 -12.84 -5.14
CA ASN A 138 8.53 -11.50 -5.60
C ASN A 138 7.45 -10.76 -6.39
N SER A 139 6.38 -11.43 -6.84
CA SER A 139 5.23 -10.80 -7.50
C SER A 139 4.17 -10.28 -6.54
N ASP A 140 4.23 -10.65 -5.26
CA ASP A 140 3.34 -10.15 -4.22
C ASP A 140 3.86 -8.85 -3.60
N THR A 141 2.97 -8.07 -2.98
CA THR A 141 3.31 -6.81 -2.31
C THR A 141 4.31 -7.00 -1.17
N ILE A 142 4.19 -8.13 -0.48
CA ILE A 142 5.17 -8.60 0.50
C ILE A 142 5.89 -9.75 -0.15
N THR A 143 7.19 -9.61 -0.41
CA THR A 143 7.94 -10.55 -1.26
C THR A 143 8.32 -11.84 -0.57
N ASN A 144 8.26 -11.88 0.77
CA ASN A 144 8.74 -13.00 1.58
C ASN A 144 7.78 -13.24 2.75
N GLY A 145 7.38 -14.51 2.94
CA GLY A 145 6.52 -14.94 4.04
C GLY A 145 5.45 -15.93 3.58
N LEU A 146 4.36 -15.99 4.33
CA LEU A 146 3.24 -16.89 4.07
C LEU A 146 1.92 -16.11 3.98
N ALA A 147 1.12 -16.40 2.96
CA ALA A 147 -0.26 -15.97 2.86
C ALA A 147 -1.19 -17.14 3.21
N ILE A 148 -2.07 -16.93 4.18
CA ILE A 148 -3.06 -17.92 4.62
C ILE A 148 -4.45 -17.37 4.31
N LYS A 149 -5.22 -18.05 3.48
CA LYS A 149 -6.65 -17.74 3.29
C LYS A 149 -7.47 -18.57 4.27
N ALA A 150 -8.26 -17.90 5.10
CA ALA A 150 -9.14 -18.53 6.07
C ALA A 150 -10.57 -17.98 5.99
N ASN A 151 -11.56 -18.85 6.19
CA ASN A 151 -12.99 -18.47 6.20
C ASN A 151 -13.42 -18.23 7.66
N SER A 152 -14.21 -17.18 7.88
CA SER A 152 -14.77 -16.87 9.20
C SER A 152 -15.77 -17.93 9.65
N LYS A 153 -15.51 -18.54 10.82
CA LYS A 153 -16.38 -19.58 11.40
C LYS A 153 -17.77 -19.05 11.75
N ASN A 154 -17.83 -17.80 12.19
CA ASN A 154 -19.06 -17.17 12.67
C ASN A 154 -19.78 -16.37 11.57
N PHE A 155 -19.19 -16.22 10.37
CA PHE A 155 -19.77 -15.42 9.30
C PHE A 155 -19.29 -15.81 7.90
N ASN A 156 -20.02 -16.70 7.23
CA ASN A 156 -19.64 -17.26 5.92
C ASN A 156 -19.58 -16.25 4.76
N LYS A 157 -19.98 -14.98 4.95
CA LYS A 157 -19.83 -13.92 3.94
C LYS A 157 -18.49 -13.17 4.04
N ALA A 158 -17.62 -13.53 4.98
CA ALA A 158 -16.30 -12.93 5.12
C ALA A 158 -15.17 -13.97 5.11
N ASP A 159 -14.17 -13.72 4.27
CA ASP A 159 -12.88 -14.39 4.30
C ASP A 159 -11.80 -13.44 4.80
N VAL A 160 -10.70 -14.00 5.29
CA VAL A 160 -9.52 -13.27 5.68
C VAL A 160 -8.29 -13.88 5.01
N ILE A 161 -7.42 -13.03 4.48
CA ILE A 161 -6.08 -13.39 4.02
C ILE A 161 -5.09 -12.85 5.04
N ILE A 162 -4.44 -13.75 5.77
CA ILE A 162 -3.44 -13.42 6.78
C ILE A 162 -2.07 -13.41 6.12
N LEU A 163 -1.40 -12.26 6.11
CA LEU A 163 -0.04 -12.11 5.64
C LEU A 163 0.92 -12.20 6.81
N LEU A 164 1.79 -13.20 6.75
CA LEU A 164 2.77 -13.51 7.78
C LEU A 164 4.17 -13.34 7.19
N PRO A 165 4.75 -12.12 7.22
CA PRO A 165 6.09 -11.89 6.74
C PRO A 165 7.14 -12.50 7.69
N PHE A 166 8.06 -13.28 7.14
CA PHE A 166 9.22 -13.83 7.84
C PHE A 166 10.40 -14.01 6.89
N GLU A 167 11.62 -14.02 7.42
CA GLU A 167 12.84 -14.10 6.59
C GLU A 167 13.23 -15.55 6.23
N ASN A 168 13.04 -16.51 7.14
CA ASN A 168 13.43 -17.91 6.94
C ASN A 168 12.22 -18.84 6.98
N PHE A 169 12.04 -19.58 5.90
CA PHE A 169 10.91 -20.48 5.69
C PHE A 169 11.21 -21.87 6.25
N ASN A 170 10.37 -22.36 7.17
CA ASN A 170 10.38 -23.77 7.54
C ASN A 170 8.98 -24.22 7.98
N MET A 171 8.09 -24.51 7.02
CA MET A 171 6.91 -25.41 7.12
C MET A 171 5.90 -25.05 6.03
N LYS A 172 5.52 -26.01 5.17
CA LYS A 172 4.69 -25.72 3.99
C LYS A 172 3.27 -26.27 3.99
N ASN A 173 2.95 -27.40 4.63
CA ASN A 173 1.73 -28.13 4.25
C ASN A 173 0.79 -28.61 5.37
N GLU A 174 1.10 -28.41 6.66
CA GLU A 174 0.30 -29.00 7.75
C GLU A 174 -0.84 -28.11 8.29
N LEU A 175 -1.05 -26.94 7.69
CA LEU A 175 -1.99 -25.92 8.20
C LEU A 175 -3.39 -25.98 7.58
N LEU A 176 -3.58 -26.74 6.50
CA LEU A 176 -4.87 -26.80 5.81
C LEU A 176 -5.93 -27.45 6.72
N GLY A 177 -7.11 -26.83 6.81
CA GLY A 177 -8.20 -27.30 7.67
C GLY A 177 -8.03 -26.98 9.16
N SER A 178 -6.87 -26.44 9.58
CA SER A 178 -6.68 -26.00 10.97
C SER A 178 -7.48 -24.74 11.29
N GLU A 179 -7.87 -24.60 12.55
CA GLU A 179 -8.48 -23.38 13.07
C GLU A 179 -7.39 -22.37 13.49
N VAL A 180 -7.58 -21.10 13.16
CA VAL A 180 -6.73 -19.98 13.58
C VAL A 180 -7.60 -18.93 14.28
N SER A 181 -7.24 -18.61 15.52
CA SER A 181 -7.95 -17.62 16.34
C SER A 181 -7.16 -16.32 16.40
N LEU A 182 -7.70 -15.26 15.81
CA LEU A 182 -7.13 -13.92 15.88
C LEU A 182 -7.63 -13.20 17.15
N LYS A 183 -6.76 -13.12 18.14
CA LYS A 183 -7.00 -12.42 19.41
C LYS A 183 -6.47 -10.99 19.36
N SER A 184 -6.88 -10.16 20.32
CA SER A 184 -6.42 -8.76 20.39
C SER A 184 -4.89 -8.62 20.51
N ASN A 185 -4.21 -9.63 21.07
CA ASN A 185 -2.75 -9.67 21.19
C ASN A 185 -2.01 -9.86 19.85
N HIS A 186 -2.72 -10.19 18.77
CA HIS A 186 -2.14 -10.40 17.44
C HIS A 186 -2.06 -9.10 16.63
N PHE A 187 -2.80 -8.05 17.03
CA PHE A 187 -2.78 -6.73 16.36
C PHE A 187 -2.86 -6.84 14.84
N SER A 188 -3.81 -7.65 14.35
CA SER A 188 -3.98 -7.93 12.93
C SER A 188 -4.66 -6.76 12.22
N SER A 189 -3.86 -5.97 11.53
CA SER A 189 -4.25 -4.75 10.83
C SER A 189 -4.80 -5.04 9.44
N VAL A 190 -5.88 -4.37 9.04
CA VAL A 190 -6.40 -4.45 7.66
C VAL A 190 -5.55 -3.62 6.71
N LEU A 191 -5.03 -4.27 5.66
CA LEU A 191 -4.27 -3.64 4.58
C LEU A 191 -5.11 -3.42 3.32
N ASN A 192 -6.03 -4.34 3.03
CA ASN A 192 -6.82 -4.31 1.81
C ASN A 192 -8.16 -5.01 2.04
N VAL A 193 -9.21 -4.51 1.40
CA VAL A 193 -10.54 -5.10 1.39
C VAL A 193 -10.97 -5.31 -0.05
N SER A 194 -11.41 -6.52 -0.37
CA SER A 194 -11.92 -6.85 -1.69
C SER A 194 -13.28 -7.54 -1.56
N VAL A 195 -14.18 -7.28 -2.50
CA VAL A 195 -15.50 -7.93 -2.55
C VAL A 195 -15.55 -8.77 -3.82
N ASN A 196 -15.77 -10.07 -3.66
CA ASN A 196 -15.89 -10.97 -4.79
C ASN A 196 -17.29 -10.90 -5.41
N LYS A 197 -17.47 -11.49 -6.61
CA LYS A 197 -18.75 -11.53 -7.35
C LYS A 197 -19.92 -12.13 -6.55
N GLU A 198 -19.63 -13.00 -5.59
CA GLU A 198 -20.61 -13.60 -4.67
C GLU A 198 -20.98 -12.68 -3.48
N ASN A 199 -20.59 -11.40 -3.54
CA ASN A 199 -20.72 -10.44 -2.45
C ASN A 199 -20.05 -10.91 -1.14
N LYS A 200 -18.98 -11.70 -1.28
CA LYS A 200 -18.16 -12.18 -0.19
C LYS A 200 -16.98 -11.23 0.00
N THR A 201 -16.87 -10.64 1.18
CA THR A 201 -15.80 -9.69 1.49
C THR A 201 -14.56 -10.43 1.97
N THR A 202 -13.41 -10.15 1.38
CA THR A 202 -12.11 -10.69 1.79
C THR A 202 -11.25 -9.57 2.34
N PHE A 203 -10.90 -9.69 3.62
CA PHE A 203 -9.98 -8.77 4.29
C PHE A 203 -8.56 -9.31 4.21
N THR A 204 -7.64 -8.55 3.65
CA THR A 204 -6.22 -8.87 3.75
C THR A 204 -5.64 -8.16 4.97
N ILE A 205 -5.04 -8.93 5.87
CA ILE A 205 -4.52 -8.46 7.14
C ILE A 205 -3.05 -8.77 7.33
N ILE A 206 -2.38 -7.97 8.14
CA ILE A 206 -1.00 -8.19 8.59
C ILE A 206 -0.88 -7.97 10.10
N PRO A 207 -0.24 -8.88 10.85
CA PRO A 207 0.19 -8.59 12.21
C PRO A 207 1.27 -7.50 12.21
N ILE A 208 1.02 -6.39 12.91
CA ILE A 208 1.99 -5.28 12.99
C ILE A 208 2.93 -5.39 14.19
N VAL A 209 2.57 -6.24 15.15
CA VAL A 209 3.44 -6.64 16.25
C VAL A 209 4.20 -7.89 15.80
N TYR A 210 5.37 -7.67 15.24
CA TYR A 210 6.24 -8.75 14.76
C TYR A 210 6.93 -9.49 15.92
N GLY A 211 7.36 -10.73 15.69
CA GLY A 211 7.86 -11.65 16.71
C GLY A 211 7.11 -12.98 16.67
N LYS A 212 7.04 -13.67 17.82
CA LYS A 212 6.33 -14.95 17.91
C LYS A 212 4.83 -14.75 17.66
N PHE A 213 4.33 -15.36 16.60
CA PHE A 213 2.93 -15.43 16.21
C PHE A 213 2.46 -16.87 16.28
N GLU A 214 1.44 -17.14 17.07
CA GLU A 214 0.89 -18.48 17.27
C GLU A 214 -0.29 -18.67 16.31
N ILE A 215 -0.16 -19.64 15.40
CA ILE A 215 -1.24 -19.98 14.45
C ILE A 215 -2.19 -20.98 15.09
N ASN A 216 -1.63 -22.03 15.70
CA ASN A 216 -2.32 -23.02 16.52
C ASN A 216 -1.41 -23.39 17.72
N ASP A 217 -1.91 -24.22 18.64
CA ASP A 217 -1.20 -24.56 19.88
C ASP A 217 0.20 -25.19 19.65
N ASN A 218 0.44 -25.74 18.45
CA ASN A 218 1.67 -26.46 18.11
C ASN A 218 2.58 -25.70 17.13
N LEU A 219 2.12 -24.61 16.51
CA LEU A 219 2.84 -23.88 15.48
C LEU A 219 2.93 -22.40 15.80
N SER A 220 4.16 -21.97 16.05
CA SER A 220 4.50 -20.56 16.17
C SER A 220 5.53 -20.14 15.14
N LEU A 221 5.26 -19.05 14.44
CA LEU A 221 6.19 -18.44 13.49
C LEU A 221 6.84 -17.21 14.10
N ASN A 222 8.09 -16.94 13.75
CA ASN A 222 8.76 -15.70 14.14
C ASN A 222 8.68 -14.69 13.00
N LEU A 223 7.76 -13.74 13.12
CA LEU A 223 7.52 -12.72 12.12
C LEU A 223 8.57 -11.61 12.17
N ALA A 224 8.88 -11.06 11.01
CA ALA A 224 9.77 -9.92 10.86
C ALA A 224 9.12 -8.88 9.94
N PRO A 225 9.33 -7.57 10.19
CA PRO A 225 8.84 -6.54 9.29
C PRO A 225 9.48 -6.68 7.91
N PRO A 226 8.71 -6.55 6.82
CA PRO A 226 9.27 -6.59 5.48
C PRO A 226 10.20 -5.38 5.27
N LYS A 227 11.41 -5.64 4.76
CA LYS A 227 12.42 -4.59 4.50
C LYS A 227 12.02 -3.68 3.34
N LYS A 228 11.38 -4.24 2.32
CA LYS A 228 10.90 -3.55 1.12
C LYS A 228 9.54 -4.09 0.74
N LEU A 229 8.69 -3.23 0.18
CA LEU A 229 7.40 -3.61 -0.37
C LEU A 229 7.46 -3.51 -1.89
N ASN A 230 6.80 -4.44 -2.56
CA ASN A 230 6.60 -4.37 -3.99
C ASN A 230 5.22 -3.76 -4.28
N ILE A 231 5.16 -2.44 -4.47
CA ILE A 231 3.88 -1.74 -4.74
C ILE A 231 3.24 -2.15 -6.08
N GLU A 232 3.99 -2.83 -6.97
CA GLU A 232 3.43 -3.39 -8.20
C GLU A 232 2.74 -4.75 -7.98
N GLY A 233 2.83 -5.28 -6.77
CA GLY A 233 2.19 -6.53 -6.38
C GLY A 233 0.67 -6.46 -6.48
N GLN A 234 0.07 -7.60 -6.80
CA GLN A 234 -1.37 -7.69 -7.02
C GLN A 234 -2.13 -7.79 -5.69
N TRP A 235 -3.23 -7.05 -5.61
CA TRP A 235 -4.22 -7.14 -4.54
C TRP A 235 -5.58 -7.57 -5.11
N PRO A 236 -6.36 -8.40 -4.39
CA PRO A 236 -5.94 -9.27 -3.28
C PRO A 236 -4.99 -10.37 -3.77
N ILE A 237 -4.26 -11.01 -2.86
CA ILE A 237 -3.34 -12.10 -3.21
C ILE A 237 -4.09 -13.27 -3.84
N VAL A 238 -3.65 -13.68 -5.02
CA VAL A 238 -4.27 -14.73 -5.81
C VAL A 238 -3.76 -16.09 -5.34
N PHE A 239 -4.67 -16.93 -4.84
CA PHE A 239 -4.39 -18.32 -4.53
C PHE A 239 -4.74 -19.16 -5.74
N LYS A 240 -3.74 -19.78 -6.38
CA LYS A 240 -3.99 -20.80 -7.41
C LYS A 240 -4.85 -21.93 -6.83
N ASN A 241 -5.77 -22.45 -7.63
CA ASN A 241 -6.53 -23.66 -7.30
C ASN A 241 -5.65 -24.88 -7.51
#